data_AF-A0A183PS89-F1
#
_entry.id   AF-A0A183PS89-F1
#
_cell.length_a   1.000
_cell.length_b   1.000
_cell.length_c   1.000
_cell.angle_alpha   90.00
_cell.angle_beta   90.00
_cell.angle_gamma   90.00
#
_symmetry.space_group_name_H-M   'P 1'
#
loop_
_entity.id
_entity.type
_entity.pdbx_description
1 polymer ?
#
loop_
_entity_poly.entity_id
_entity_poly.type
_entity_poly.pdbx_seq_one_letter_code
_entity_poly.pdbx_strand_id
1 'polypeptide(L)'
;MRQLYDTTKKLSGNRREPERPLKSKEGEVITNIEEQRNRWVEHFEELLNRPAPLNPSNIEAAPTDLPIVLAHQQLKKSVWLSDKSRVEKQQDQTTSQQRR
;
A
#
# COMPACT_ATOMS: atom_id res chain seq x y z
N MET A 1 -1.38 21.14 -17.49
CA MET A 1 -0.62 19.93 -17.93
C MET A 1 0.89 20.12 -17.91
N ARG A 2 1.47 21.22 -18.40
CA ARG A 2 2.94 21.45 -18.37
C ARG A 2 3.55 21.43 -16.97
N GLN A 3 2.96 22.12 -16.01
CA GLN A 3 3.47 22.17 -14.63
C GLN A 3 3.65 20.78 -14.01
N LEU A 4 2.69 19.89 -14.24
CA LEU A 4 2.72 18.52 -13.69
C LEU A 4 3.89 17.73 -14.30
N TYR A 5 4.04 17.76 -15.63
CA TYR A 5 5.18 17.16 -16.34
C TYR A 5 6.54 17.71 -15.88
N ASP A 6 6.65 19.03 -15.74
CA ASP A 6 7.89 19.69 -15.31
C ASP A 6 8.25 19.35 -13.86
N THR A 7 7.26 19.25 -12.97
CA THR A 7 7.48 18.80 -11.58
C THR A 7 7.90 17.34 -11.50
N THR A 8 7.25 16.44 -12.24
CA THR A 8 7.62 15.01 -12.27
C THR A 8 9.02 14.80 -12.84
N LYS A 9 9.38 15.53 -13.90
CA LYS A 9 10.72 15.49 -14.50
C LYS A 9 11.82 16.01 -13.56
N LYS A 10 11.51 17.02 -12.74
CA LYS A 10 12.44 17.55 -11.72
C LYS A 10 12.60 16.60 -10.53
N LEU A 11 11.51 15.95 -10.11
CA LEU A 11 11.49 14.97 -9.01
C LEU A 11 12.12 13.62 -9.38
N SER A 12 12.04 13.21 -10.65
CA SER A 12 12.60 11.92 -11.11
C SER A 12 14.13 11.87 -11.04
N GLY A 13 14.80 12.99 -10.78
CA GLY A 13 16.25 13.10 -10.69
C GLY A 13 16.97 12.66 -11.97
N ASN A 14 18.31 12.65 -11.92
CA ASN A 14 19.11 11.99 -12.95
C ASN A 14 19.11 10.49 -12.64
N ARG A 15 18.21 9.73 -13.27
CA ARG A 15 18.30 8.27 -13.31
C ARG A 15 19.63 7.92 -13.99
N ARG A 16 20.64 7.58 -13.20
CA ARG A 16 21.83 6.89 -13.71
C ARG A 16 21.37 5.53 -14.23
N GLU A 17 22.11 4.99 -15.21
CA GLU A 17 21.84 3.67 -15.78
C GLU A 17 21.44 2.67 -14.69
N PRO A 18 20.50 1.75 -14.99
CA PRO A 18 20.23 0.67 -14.07
C PRO A 18 21.53 -0.08 -13.81
N GLU A 19 22.04 0.02 -12.57
CA GLU A 19 23.27 -0.63 -12.08
C GLU A 19 23.22 -2.16 -12.24
N ARG A 20 22.03 -2.70 -12.52
CA ARG A 20 21.79 -4.11 -12.75
C ARG A 20 21.39 -4.33 -14.20
N PRO A 21 22.32 -4.81 -15.04
CA PRO A 21 21.97 -5.25 -16.38
C PRO A 21 21.02 -6.46 -16.28
N LEU A 22 20.06 -6.54 -17.20
CA LEU A 22 19.05 -7.59 -17.23
C LEU A 22 19.65 -8.88 -17.74
N LYS A 23 19.14 -10.01 -17.25
CA LYS A 23 19.53 -11.32 -17.75
C LYS A 23 18.57 -11.79 -18.85
N SER A 24 19.12 -12.38 -19.90
CA SER A 24 18.37 -13.11 -20.92
C SER A 24 17.70 -14.35 -20.33
N LYS A 25 16.88 -15.03 -21.13
CA LYS A 25 16.26 -16.31 -20.69
C LYS A 25 17.32 -17.38 -20.46
N GLU A 26 18.44 -17.27 -21.16
CA GLU A 26 19.62 -18.16 -21.13
C GLU A 26 20.58 -17.79 -19.98
N GLY A 27 20.30 -16.71 -19.25
CA GLY A 27 21.09 -16.27 -18.09
C GLY A 27 22.25 -15.33 -18.44
N GLU A 28 22.40 -14.95 -19.70
CA GLU A 28 23.42 -14.01 -20.16
C GLU A 28 23.04 -12.57 -19.84
N VAL A 29 24.04 -11.71 -19.64
CA VAL A 29 23.83 -10.31 -19.29
C VAL A 29 23.57 -9.50 -20.56
N ILE A 30 22.37 -8.92 -20.67
CA ILE A 30 21.97 -8.04 -21.77
C ILE A 30 22.50 -6.65 -21.50
N THR A 31 23.33 -6.15 -22.42
CA THR A 31 23.94 -4.80 -22.36
C THR A 31 23.30 -3.83 -23.36
N ASN A 32 22.62 -4.32 -24.40
CA ASN A 32 21.94 -3.51 -25.41
C ASN A 32 20.51 -3.12 -24.95
N ILE A 33 20.16 -1.83 -25.07
CA ILE A 33 18.85 -1.28 -24.71
C ILE A 33 17.71 -1.91 -25.54
N GLU A 34 17.94 -2.21 -26.81
CA GLU A 34 16.92 -2.83 -27.67
C GLU A 34 16.62 -4.26 -27.24
N GLU A 35 17.66 -5.05 -26.98
CA GLU A 35 17.52 -6.41 -26.45
C GLU A 35 16.87 -6.40 -25.07
N GLN A 36 17.18 -5.41 -24.23
CA GLN A 36 16.55 -5.24 -22.93
C GLN A 36 15.04 -4.99 -23.07
N ARG A 37 14.62 -4.16 -24.04
CA ARG A 37 13.21 -3.92 -24.35
C ARG A 37 12.52 -5.17 -24.88
N ASN A 38 13.15 -5.89 -25.80
CA ASN A 38 12.61 -7.14 -26.34
C ASN A 38 12.43 -8.18 -25.23
N ARG A 39 13.39 -8.29 -24.31
CA ARG A 39 13.30 -9.17 -23.14
C ARG A 39 12.13 -8.81 -22.23
N TRP A 40 11.84 -7.52 -22.06
CA TRP A 40 10.66 -7.05 -21.31
C TRP A 40 9.36 -7.44 -22.01
N VAL A 41 9.26 -7.21 -23.33
CA VAL A 41 8.08 -7.57 -24.12
C VAL A 41 7.79 -9.06 -24.00
N GLU A 42 8.78 -9.92 -24.24
CA GLU A 42 8.62 -11.37 -24.12
C GLU A 42 8.20 -11.81 -22.71
N HIS A 43 8.78 -11.20 -21.67
CA HIS A 43 8.45 -11.55 -20.29
C HIS A 43 7.00 -11.20 -19.95
N PHE A 44 6.53 -10.03 -20.38
CA PHE A 44 5.15 -9.60 -20.15
C PHE A 44 4.16 -10.38 -21.01
N GLU A 45 4.50 -10.68 -22.27
CA GLU A 45 3.67 -11.54 -23.11
C GLU A 45 3.51 -12.93 -22.50
N GLU A 46 4.60 -13.55 -22.03
CA GLU A 46 4.55 -14.86 -21.38
C GLU A 46 3.72 -14.81 -20.09
N LEU A 47 3.89 -13.76 -19.27
CA LEU A 47 3.16 -13.60 -18.01
C LEU A 47 1.66 -13.38 -18.22
N LEU A 48 1.29 -12.52 -19.19
CA LEU A 48 -0.10 -12.10 -19.42
C LEU A 48 -0.88 -13.11 -20.27
N ASN A 49 -0.21 -13.83 -21.18
CA ASN A 49 -0.84 -14.87 -21.99
C ASN A 49 -0.77 -16.26 -21.33
N ARG A 50 -0.23 -16.37 -20.11
CA ARG A 50 -0.19 -17.63 -19.37
C ARG A 50 -1.62 -18.10 -19.08
N PRO A 51 -2.02 -19.31 -19.51
CA PRO A 51 -3.33 -19.86 -19.17
C PRO A 51 -3.46 -20.05 -17.66
N ALA A 52 -4.70 -19.99 -17.16
CA ALA A 52 -4.98 -20.24 -15.75
C ALA A 52 -4.37 -21.60 -15.34
N PRO A 53 -3.62 -21.66 -14.23
CA PRO A 53 -3.06 -22.92 -13.76
C PRO A 53 -4.20 -23.90 -13.47
N LEU A 54 -4.10 -25.13 -14.00
CA LEU A 54 -5.09 -26.20 -13.83
C LEU A 54 -5.25 -26.64 -12.38
N ASN A 55 -4.18 -26.48 -11.59
CA ASN A 55 -4.19 -26.83 -10.19
C ASN A 55 -4.63 -25.61 -9.37
N PRO A 56 -5.66 -25.72 -8.52
CA PRO A 56 -5.96 -24.67 -7.55
C PRO A 56 -4.71 -24.43 -6.71
N SER A 57 -4.41 -23.17 -6.43
CA SER A 57 -3.28 -22.82 -5.58
C SER A 57 -3.47 -23.49 -4.22
N ASN A 58 -2.54 -24.38 -3.85
CA ASN A 58 -2.42 -24.93 -2.50
C ASN A 58 -1.91 -23.82 -1.58
N ILE A 59 -2.78 -22.86 -1.29
CA ILE A 59 -2.56 -21.87 -0.26
C ILE A 59 -3.33 -22.40 0.94
N GLU A 60 -2.60 -23.02 1.87
CA GLU A 60 -3.14 -23.41 3.17
C GLU A 60 -3.79 -22.18 3.82
N ALA A 61 -5.07 -22.31 4.19
CA ALA A 61 -5.80 -21.21 4.79
C ALA A 61 -5.07 -20.77 6.06
N ALA A 62 -4.76 -19.47 6.17
CA ALA A 62 -4.17 -18.93 7.38
C ALA A 62 -5.10 -19.25 8.58
N PRO A 63 -4.55 -19.77 9.70
CA PRO A 63 -5.33 -20.01 10.90
C PRO A 63 -6.08 -18.73 11.31
N THR A 64 -7.41 -18.81 11.34
CA THR A 64 -8.31 -17.67 11.56
C THR A 64 -8.42 -17.28 13.04
N ASP A 65 -7.53 -17.75 13.91
CA ASP A 65 -7.57 -17.49 15.35
C ASP A 65 -6.84 -16.20 15.76
N LEU A 66 -7.05 -15.12 15.00
CA LEU A 66 -6.59 -13.78 15.38
C LEU A 66 -7.72 -13.05 16.12
N PRO A 67 -7.58 -12.72 17.43
CA PRO A 67 -8.61 -12.05 18.25
C PRO A 67 -8.75 -10.54 17.94
N ILE A 68 -8.72 -10.16 16.66
CA ILE A 68 -8.82 -8.76 16.20
C ILE A 68 -10.19 -8.18 16.56
N VAL A 69 -11.24 -9.01 16.60
CA VAL A 69 -12.60 -8.58 16.93
C VAL A 69 -12.72 -8.07 18.37
N LEU A 70 -11.99 -8.67 19.32
CA LEU A 70 -12.08 -8.26 20.73
C LEU A 70 -11.45 -6.88 20.96
N ALA A 71 -10.33 -6.58 20.28
CA ALA A 71 -9.65 -5.29 20.40
C ALA A 71 -10.52 -4.12 19.93
N HIS A 72 -11.28 -4.30 18.84
CA HIS A 72 -12.18 -3.28 18.31
C HIS A 72 -13.35 -2.95 19.26
N GLN A 73 -13.83 -3.93 20.04
CA GLN A 73 -14.91 -3.70 21.00
C GLN A 73 -14.43 -2.94 22.26
N GLN A 74 -13.20 -3.20 22.72
CA GLN A 74 -12.64 -2.51 23.89
C GLN A 74 -12.32 -1.04 23.59
N LEU A 75 -11.80 -0.75 22.39
CA LEU A 75 -11.47 0.61 21.96
C LEU A 75 -12.72 1.49 21.79
N LYS A 76 -13.84 0.91 21.34
CA LYS A 76 -15.11 1.65 21.23
C LYS A 76 -15.70 2.01 22.59
N LYS A 77 -15.59 1.11 23.58
CA LYS A 77 -16.10 1.36 24.94
C LYS A 77 -15.31 2.47 25.64
N SER A 78 -13.99 2.53 25.49
CA SER A 78 -13.15 3.57 26.12
C SER A 78 -13.39 4.96 25.53
N VAL A 79 -13.54 5.07 24.22
CA VAL A 79 -13.83 6.34 23.54
C VAL A 79 -15.19 6.90 24.00
N TRP A 80 -16.22 6.06 24.04
CA TRP A 80 -17.58 6.49 24.40
C TRP A 80 -17.70 6.97 25.86
N LEU A 81 -16.99 6.33 26.80
CA LEU A 81 -16.95 6.79 28.20
C LEU A 81 -16.20 8.12 28.37
N SER A 82 -15.11 8.34 27.62
CA SER A 82 -14.36 9.61 27.64
C SER A 82 -15.19 10.79 27.13
N ASP A 83 -15.89 10.60 26.01
CA ASP A 83 -16.73 11.66 25.42
C ASP A 83 -17.87 12.05 26.35
N LYS A 84 -18.50 11.06 27.01
CA LYS A 84 -19.58 11.32 27.97
C LYS A 84 -19.10 12.08 29.21
N SER A 85 -17.94 11.73 29.77
CA SER A 85 -17.36 12.45 30.92
C SER A 85 -16.98 13.89 30.58
N ARG A 86 -16.53 14.14 29.34
CA ARG A 86 -16.16 15.46 28.86
C ARG A 86 -17.37 16.39 28.71
N VAL A 87 -18.50 15.86 28.25
CA VAL A 87 -19.76 16.62 28.10
C VAL A 87 -20.32 17.03 29.47
N GLU A 88 -20.30 16.12 30.44
CA GLU A 88 -20.82 16.38 31.79
C GLU A 88 -20.03 17.50 32.50
N LYS A 89 -18.70 17.47 32.42
CA LYS A 89 -17.83 18.53 32.98
C LYS A 89 -18.07 19.91 32.36
N GLN A 90 -18.40 19.97 31.07
CA GLN A 90 -18.69 21.24 30.40
C GLN A 90 -20.04 21.82 30.81
N GLN A 91 -21.01 20.97 31.12
CA GLN A 91 -22.36 21.37 31.51
C GLN A 91 -22.39 21.97 32.92
N ASP A 92 -21.62 21.41 33.85
CA ASP A 92 -21.47 21.96 35.20
C ASP A 92 -20.76 23.32 35.20
N GLN A 93 -19.78 23.50 34.30
CA GLN A 93 -19.03 24.73 34.17
C GLN A 93 -19.85 25.86 33.53
N THR A 94 -20.66 25.55 32.51
CA THR A 94 -21.56 26.52 31.88
C THR A 94 -22.71 26.91 32.80
N THR A 95 -23.23 25.99 33.59
CA THR A 95 -24.29 26.27 34.58
C THR A 95 -23.78 27.16 35.72
N SER A 96 -22.50 27.06 36.08
CA SER A 96 -21.88 27.85 37.16
C SER A 96 -21.58 29.30 36.76
N GLN A 97 -21.30 29.58 35.49
CA GLN A 97 -21.05 30.94 34.99
C GLN A 97 -22.32 31.79 34.88
N GLN A 98 -23.50 31.18 34.86
CA GLN A 98 -24.78 31.87 34.67
C GLN A 98 -25.45 32.29 36.00
N ARG A 99 -24.86 31.95 37.15
CA ARG A 99 -25.37 32.25 38.50
C ARG A 99 -24.57 33.34 39.24
N ARG A 100 -23.79 34.17 38.54
CA ARG A 100 -23.15 35.37 39.10
C ARG A 100 -23.71 36.64 38.51
#